data_AF-A0A261QAY4-F1
#
_entry.id   AF-A0A261QAY4-F1
#
_cell.length_a   1.000
_cell.length_b   1.000
_cell.length_c   1.000
_cell.angle_alpha   90.00
_cell.angle_beta   90.00
_cell.angle_gamma   90.00
#
_symmetry.space_group_name_H-M   'P 1'
#
loop_
_entity.id
_entity.type
_entity.pdbx_description
1 polymer ?
#
loop_
_entity_poly.entity_id
_entity_poly.type
_entity_poly.pdbx_seq_one_letter_code
_entity_poly.pdbx_strand_id
1 'polypeptide(L)'
;MRLFHKTLSSLLLLTALAGFQSCSKDSPAEEPANDQAPDYAVWLQVGSWPNTFQYVVGTNSLQTGVLSLSGNGVEVTGKADYGIIPHGGFYYYPSTSSNNGKFSKFKFENNQLTAVKEVPFTYQKNVSSYTWVDDNTLVLIGVNGDSNKILYSVVNATTLAITNGELSVPASPTGFPYLSIGTTEYTKGKLFVGFMYTGNWPAAYRQVNVGVFDYPAMTLSKVVQDDKTTGAGGISMWEPASFVTSSGDLYHLATPGSSRSSMKLPSVLYRIKNGTTEFDASFKINLSDALGGSVFAMWNIGNGEAVVKYEDPKIAASGSKSSHIYGFAIVNLSTGAVTKKLSDIPYDNSETLESVTIDNGKAYILSNAETGKDYVWEYDPATGKTTPGLELQGGYNYMLRVDKLKN
;
A
#
# COMPACT_ATOMS: atom_id res chain seq x y z
N MET A 1 70.82 -40.99 31.59
CA MET A 1 70.10 -40.88 30.30
C MET A 1 68.64 -40.55 30.60
N ARG A 2 68.07 -39.49 29.98
CA ARG A 2 66.64 -39.07 29.99
C ARG A 2 65.97 -38.87 31.38
N LEU A 3 65.63 -37.62 31.76
CA LEU A 3 64.31 -36.94 31.62
C LEU A 3 63.18 -37.60 32.48
N PHE A 4 62.21 -36.93 33.13
CA PHE A 4 61.82 -35.53 33.48
C PHE A 4 60.49 -35.65 34.31
N HIS A 5 59.81 -34.68 34.96
CA HIS A 5 59.87 -33.24 35.36
C HIS A 5 58.75 -33.06 36.45
N LYS A 6 58.56 -32.00 37.27
CA LYS A 6 59.29 -30.76 37.61
C LYS A 6 58.78 -30.20 38.97
N THR A 7 59.55 -29.32 39.60
CA THR A 7 59.22 -28.34 40.67
C THR A 7 58.73 -27.00 40.07
N LEU A 8 58.24 -25.94 40.76
CA LEU A 8 57.68 -25.65 42.11
C LEU A 8 57.05 -24.21 42.03
N SER A 9 56.36 -23.74 43.08
CA SER A 9 55.76 -22.40 43.28
C SER A 9 56.60 -21.17 42.87
N SER A 10 55.97 -19.98 42.70
CA SER A 10 56.15 -18.82 43.63
C SER A 10 55.46 -17.49 43.25
N LEU A 11 55.10 -16.74 44.31
CA LEU A 11 55.09 -15.27 44.50
C LEU A 11 54.08 -14.31 43.84
N LEU A 12 53.66 -13.34 44.67
CA LEU A 12 53.18 -12.01 44.30
C LEU A 12 54.34 -11.10 43.85
N LEU A 13 54.04 -10.06 43.08
CA LEU A 13 54.67 -8.76 43.25
C LEU A 13 53.68 -7.62 42.95
N LEU A 14 53.83 -6.48 43.64
CA LEU A 14 53.00 -5.29 43.46
C LEU A 14 53.89 -4.11 43.03
N THR A 15 53.56 -3.45 41.93
CA THR A 15 54.23 -2.22 41.48
C THR A 15 53.21 -1.23 40.92
N ALA A 16 53.38 0.05 41.26
CA ALA A 16 52.54 1.15 40.78
C ALA A 16 53.42 2.33 40.39
N LEU A 17 53.15 2.98 39.25
CA LEU A 17 53.83 4.22 38.86
C LEU A 17 53.03 4.98 37.78
N ALA A 18 52.88 6.29 38.02
CA ALA A 18 52.50 7.39 37.12
C ALA A 18 51.38 7.18 36.07
N GLY A 19 50.35 8.02 36.11
CA GLY A 19 49.30 8.09 35.08
C GLY A 19 49.60 9.12 33.97
N PHE A 20 48.87 8.99 32.87
CA PHE A 20 48.65 10.06 31.88
C PHE A 20 47.15 10.38 31.82
N GLN A 21 46.81 11.68 31.84
CA GLN A 21 45.46 12.17 31.56
C GLN A 21 45.29 12.39 30.04
N SER A 22 44.27 11.79 29.42
CA SER A 22 43.67 12.33 28.19
C SER A 22 42.34 11.64 27.85
N CYS A 23 41.48 12.36 27.13
CA CYS A 23 40.25 11.88 26.47
C CYS A 23 39.22 11.17 27.37
N SER A 24 38.34 11.96 27.98
CA SER A 24 36.94 11.57 28.13
C SER A 24 36.39 11.15 26.76
N LYS A 25 35.91 9.91 26.65
CA LYS A 25 35.06 9.47 25.54
C LYS A 25 33.65 9.34 26.07
N ASP A 26 32.77 10.23 25.64
CA ASP A 26 31.35 9.98 25.72
C ASP A 26 31.03 8.78 24.83
N SER A 27 30.68 7.65 25.43
CA SER A 27 29.99 6.60 24.69
C SER A 27 28.67 7.18 24.19
N PRO A 28 28.27 6.95 22.93
CA PRO A 28 26.88 7.14 22.55
C PRO A 28 26.01 6.35 23.53
N ALA A 29 24.92 6.96 24.02
CA ALA A 29 23.90 6.20 24.69
C ALA A 29 23.33 5.19 23.67
N GLU A 30 23.43 3.90 23.98
CA GLU A 30 22.60 2.90 23.32
C GLU A 30 21.16 3.24 23.70
N GLU A 31 20.37 3.75 22.76
CA GLU A 31 18.92 3.82 22.95
C GLU A 31 18.41 2.40 23.23
N PRO A 32 17.50 2.21 24.21
CA PRO A 32 17.05 0.89 24.56
C PRO A 32 16.34 0.27 23.36
N ALA A 33 16.91 -0.82 22.83
CA ALA A 33 16.27 -1.63 21.82
C ALA A 33 14.89 -2.05 22.34
N ASN A 34 13.83 -1.59 21.67
CA ASN A 34 12.47 -1.90 22.09
C ASN A 34 12.15 -3.35 21.69
N ASP A 35 12.40 -4.29 22.60
CA ASP A 35 12.14 -5.73 22.44
C ASP A 35 10.65 -6.07 22.23
N GLN A 36 9.75 -5.09 22.28
CA GLN A 36 8.37 -5.26 21.80
C GLN A 36 8.30 -5.10 20.28
N ALA A 37 7.92 -6.17 19.58
CA ALA A 37 7.53 -6.10 18.17
C ALA A 37 6.50 -4.96 17.96
N PRO A 38 6.68 -4.09 16.95
CA PRO A 38 5.93 -2.84 16.86
C PRO A 38 4.46 -3.06 16.51
N ASP A 39 3.59 -2.12 16.90
CA ASP A 39 2.16 -2.12 16.52
C ASP A 39 1.95 -1.65 15.07
N TYR A 40 2.82 -0.76 14.59
CA TYR A 40 2.76 -0.15 13.27
C TYR A 40 4.13 -0.11 12.58
N ALA A 41 4.13 -0.01 11.26
CA ALA A 41 5.32 0.31 10.46
C ALA A 41 5.07 1.52 9.55
N VAL A 42 6.10 2.36 9.39
CA VAL A 42 6.15 3.41 8.36
C VAL A 42 7.27 3.08 7.39
N TRP A 43 6.96 3.09 6.09
CA TRP A 43 7.94 2.86 5.03
C TRP A 43 8.34 4.20 4.41
N LEU A 44 9.64 4.41 4.24
CA LEU A 44 10.23 5.67 3.78
C LEU A 44 11.25 5.39 2.67
N GLN A 45 11.38 6.30 1.70
CA GLN A 45 12.39 6.19 0.65
C GLN A 45 13.42 7.32 0.74
N VAL A 46 14.70 6.97 0.78
CA VAL A 46 15.81 7.90 0.57
C VAL A 46 16.22 7.83 -0.90
N GLY A 47 16.39 8.99 -1.53
CA GLY A 47 16.69 9.12 -2.95
C GLY A 47 15.46 8.99 -3.85
N SER A 48 15.72 9.15 -5.15
CA SER A 48 14.75 9.11 -6.24
C SER A 48 15.27 8.28 -7.40
N TRP A 49 14.38 7.83 -8.27
CA TRP A 49 14.73 6.94 -9.39
C TRP A 49 15.87 7.53 -10.26
N PRO A 50 16.91 6.75 -10.62
CA PRO A 50 17.04 5.30 -10.44
C PRO A 50 17.66 4.85 -9.10
N ASN A 51 18.09 5.76 -8.22
CA ASN A 51 18.82 5.45 -6.98
C ASN A 51 17.89 5.57 -5.75
N THR A 52 17.07 4.54 -5.53
CA THR A 52 16.07 4.49 -4.47
C THR A 52 16.44 3.47 -3.39
N PHE A 53 16.57 3.94 -2.14
CA PHE A 53 16.81 3.10 -0.97
C PHE A 53 15.56 3.11 -0.08
N GLN A 54 15.01 1.94 0.22
CA GLN A 54 13.73 1.84 0.95
C GLN A 54 13.95 1.30 2.36
N TYR A 55 13.35 1.96 3.34
CA TYR A 55 13.49 1.68 4.76
C TYR A 55 12.13 1.44 5.41
N VAL A 56 12.08 0.53 6.38
CA VAL A 56 10.90 0.28 7.23
C VAL A 56 11.25 0.61 8.66
N VAL A 57 10.43 1.40 9.33
CA VAL A 57 10.63 1.84 10.73
C VAL A 57 9.43 1.46 11.57
N GLY A 58 9.65 0.86 12.74
CA GLY A 58 8.59 0.47 13.68
C GLY A 58 8.17 1.59 14.62
N THR A 59 6.89 1.61 14.99
CA THR A 59 6.35 2.47 16.05
C THR A 59 5.17 1.81 16.78
N ASN A 60 4.92 2.21 18.02
CA ASN A 60 3.76 1.80 18.84
C ASN A 60 2.69 2.92 18.95
N SER A 61 2.89 4.05 18.26
CA SER A 61 1.92 5.15 18.20
C SER A 61 1.98 5.84 16.85
N LEU A 62 0.81 6.10 16.27
CA LEU A 62 0.62 7.03 15.16
C LEU A 62 0.08 8.40 15.62
N GLN A 63 -0.22 8.56 16.92
CA GLN A 63 -0.80 9.76 17.52
C GLN A 63 0.23 10.68 18.17
N THR A 64 1.41 10.17 18.53
CA THR A 64 2.37 10.86 19.40
C THR A 64 3.79 10.39 19.18
N GLY A 65 4.76 11.29 19.39
CA GLY A 65 6.19 11.01 19.34
C GLY A 65 6.88 11.55 18.09
N VAL A 66 8.13 11.14 17.88
CA VAL A 66 8.94 11.47 16.71
C VAL A 66 9.56 10.17 16.18
N LEU A 67 9.46 9.93 14.87
CA LEU A 67 10.09 8.82 14.17
C LEU A 67 11.17 9.38 13.24
N SER A 68 12.36 8.77 13.25
CA SER A 68 13.51 9.17 12.45
C SER A 68 14.15 7.96 11.76
N LEU A 69 14.86 8.21 10.64
CA LEU A 69 15.78 7.24 10.04
C LEU A 69 17.20 7.32 10.64
N SER A 70 17.47 8.31 11.49
CA SER A 70 18.78 8.45 12.16
C SER A 70 18.90 7.41 13.27
N GLY A 71 19.71 6.37 13.05
CA GLY A 71 19.94 5.28 14.01
C GLY A 71 18.81 4.24 14.10
N ASN A 72 17.75 4.38 13.31
CA ASN A 72 16.55 3.55 13.36
C ASN A 72 16.06 3.22 11.92
N GLY A 73 15.17 2.23 11.79
CA GLY A 73 14.75 1.66 10.53
C GLY A 73 15.65 0.52 10.05
N VAL A 74 15.16 -0.26 9.08
CA VAL A 74 15.93 -1.30 8.37
C VAL A 74 15.79 -1.14 6.88
N GLU A 75 16.90 -1.28 6.15
CA GLU A 75 16.86 -1.23 4.70
C GLU A 75 16.26 -2.53 4.12
N VAL A 76 15.27 -2.36 3.25
CA VAL A 76 14.53 -3.43 2.55
C VAL A 76 14.71 -3.42 1.04
N THR A 77 15.51 -2.48 0.50
CA THR A 77 15.87 -2.38 -0.92
C THR A 77 16.20 -3.75 -1.51
N GLY A 78 15.44 -4.19 -2.52
CA GLY A 78 15.63 -5.48 -3.21
C GLY A 78 15.16 -6.73 -2.44
N LYS A 79 14.73 -6.61 -1.17
CA LYS A 79 14.05 -7.67 -0.41
C LYS A 79 12.54 -7.65 -0.67
N ALA A 80 11.95 -6.46 -0.55
CA ALA A 80 10.55 -6.13 -0.80
C ALA A 80 10.43 -4.66 -1.22
N ASP A 81 9.24 -4.26 -1.65
CA ASP A 81 8.88 -2.86 -1.91
C ASP A 81 7.49 -2.54 -1.34
N TYR A 82 7.01 -1.32 -1.58
CA TYR A 82 5.74 -0.81 -1.06
C TYR A 82 4.47 -1.42 -1.69
N GLY A 83 4.59 -2.36 -2.64
CA GLY A 83 3.50 -3.26 -3.07
C GLY A 83 3.32 -4.50 -2.19
N ILE A 84 3.89 -4.50 -0.98
CA ILE A 84 3.71 -5.55 0.02
C ILE A 84 2.29 -5.56 0.61
N ILE A 85 1.83 -6.72 1.07
CA ILE A 85 0.49 -6.93 1.63
C ILE A 85 0.60 -7.20 3.13
N PRO A 86 0.11 -6.33 4.03
CA PRO A 86 0.02 -6.58 5.46
C PRO A 86 -1.21 -7.47 5.75
N HIS A 87 -1.06 -8.49 6.60
CA HIS A 87 -2.19 -9.26 7.12
C HIS A 87 -1.80 -10.10 8.35
N GLY A 88 -2.55 -9.94 9.46
CA GLY A 88 -2.50 -10.84 10.62
C GLY A 88 -1.13 -11.05 11.26
N GLY A 89 -0.37 -9.98 11.51
CA GLY A 89 0.99 -10.06 12.09
C GLY A 89 2.12 -10.35 11.09
N PHE A 90 1.81 -10.44 9.79
CA PHE A 90 2.77 -10.76 8.74
C PHE A 90 2.65 -9.84 7.53
N TYR A 91 3.69 -9.85 6.72
CA TYR A 91 3.73 -9.23 5.41
C TYR A 91 3.88 -10.30 4.32
N TYR A 92 3.25 -10.08 3.17
CA TYR A 92 3.27 -11.00 2.02
C TYR A 92 3.65 -10.23 0.75
N TYR A 93 4.63 -10.72 -0.01
CA TYR A 93 5.19 -10.01 -1.17
C TYR A 93 5.31 -10.94 -2.40
N PRO A 94 4.57 -10.66 -3.49
CA PRO A 94 4.71 -11.34 -4.77
C PRO A 94 5.78 -10.65 -5.65
N SER A 95 7.06 -10.96 -5.44
CA SER A 95 8.11 -10.41 -6.30
C SER A 95 8.04 -11.05 -7.69
N THR A 96 7.64 -10.28 -8.69
CA THR A 96 7.53 -10.74 -10.10
C THR A 96 8.82 -10.55 -10.91
N SER A 97 9.90 -10.11 -10.26
CA SER A 97 11.20 -9.82 -10.88
C SER A 97 11.68 -10.95 -11.79
N SER A 98 12.12 -10.59 -13.01
CA SER A 98 12.57 -11.56 -14.03
C SER A 98 13.66 -12.52 -13.53
N ASN A 99 14.54 -12.03 -12.65
CA ASN A 99 15.67 -12.77 -12.10
C ASN A 99 15.43 -13.29 -10.67
N ASN A 100 14.31 -12.94 -10.03
CA ASN A 100 14.03 -13.26 -8.63
C ASN A 100 12.51 -13.45 -8.38
N GLY A 101 11.86 -14.26 -9.22
CA GLY A 101 10.44 -14.55 -9.12
C GLY A 101 10.10 -15.39 -7.89
N LYS A 102 9.69 -14.74 -6.78
CA LYS A 102 9.42 -15.39 -5.49
C LYS A 102 8.24 -14.79 -4.75
N PHE A 103 7.50 -15.62 -4.03
CA PHE A 103 6.47 -15.21 -3.09
C PHE A 103 7.01 -15.38 -1.68
N SER A 104 7.06 -14.28 -0.93
CA SER A 104 7.75 -14.22 0.37
C SER A 104 6.77 -13.83 1.46
N LYS A 105 6.74 -14.62 2.54
CA LYS A 105 6.10 -14.24 3.81
C LYS A 105 7.17 -13.71 4.75
N PHE A 106 7.06 -12.45 5.12
CA PHE A 106 7.93 -11.79 6.08
C PHE A 106 7.21 -11.56 7.41
N LYS A 107 8.01 -11.37 8.47
CA LYS A 107 7.58 -10.80 9.74
C LYS A 107 8.46 -9.58 10.03
N PHE A 108 7.87 -8.52 10.55
CA PHE A 108 8.58 -7.32 10.98
C PHE A 108 8.58 -7.24 12.51
N GLU A 109 9.73 -7.42 13.12
CA GLU A 109 9.94 -7.32 14.57
C GLU A 109 11.37 -6.89 14.87
N ASN A 110 11.61 -6.33 16.06
CA ASN A 110 12.93 -5.85 16.52
C ASN A 110 13.65 -4.96 15.47
N ASN A 111 12.87 -4.12 14.78
CA ASN A 111 13.30 -3.30 13.65
C ASN A 111 14.05 -4.10 12.55
N GLN A 112 13.55 -5.30 12.19
CA GLN A 112 14.06 -6.15 11.10
C GLN A 112 12.92 -6.79 10.30
N LEU A 113 13.00 -6.76 8.98
CA LEU A 113 12.09 -7.49 8.08
C LEU A 113 12.70 -8.86 7.73
N THR A 114 12.24 -9.91 8.42
CA THR A 114 12.80 -11.28 8.33
C THR A 114 11.88 -12.19 7.51
N ALA A 115 12.45 -12.95 6.57
CA ALA A 115 11.71 -13.94 5.79
C ALA A 115 11.36 -15.16 6.67
N VAL A 116 10.06 -15.40 6.85
CA VAL A 116 9.52 -16.57 7.57
C VAL A 116 9.45 -17.78 6.64
N LYS A 117 9.06 -17.55 5.38
CA LYS A 117 9.09 -18.57 4.31
C LYS A 117 9.09 -17.88 2.95
N GLU A 118 9.82 -18.45 1.99
CA GLU A 118 9.78 -18.04 0.58
C GLU A 118 9.50 -19.26 -0.31
N VAL A 119 8.81 -19.05 -1.42
CA VAL A 119 8.55 -20.08 -2.46
C VAL A 119 8.71 -19.47 -3.86
N PRO A 120 9.01 -20.27 -4.91
CA PRO A 120 9.08 -19.76 -6.28
C PRO A 120 7.74 -19.18 -6.75
N PHE A 121 7.78 -18.03 -7.43
CA PHE A 121 6.62 -17.33 -7.96
C PHE A 121 6.93 -16.81 -9.35
N THR A 122 6.67 -17.66 -10.35
CA THR A 122 7.16 -17.45 -11.73
C THR A 122 6.04 -17.31 -12.76
N TYR A 123 4.79 -17.61 -12.38
CA TYR A 123 3.61 -17.63 -13.26
C TYR A 123 3.13 -16.21 -13.61
N GLN A 124 2.80 -15.40 -12.61
CA GLN A 124 2.50 -13.97 -12.80
C GLN A 124 3.82 -13.19 -12.98
N LYS A 125 3.85 -12.32 -14.01
CA LYS A 125 4.94 -11.34 -14.25
C LYS A 125 4.55 -9.91 -13.90
N ASN A 126 3.26 -9.68 -13.73
CA ASN A 126 2.67 -8.50 -13.11
C ASN A 126 1.59 -9.00 -12.14
N VAL A 127 1.54 -8.42 -10.93
CA VAL A 127 0.37 -8.50 -10.05
C VAL A 127 -0.07 -7.05 -9.83
N SER A 128 -1.34 -6.77 -10.08
CA SER A 128 -1.88 -5.40 -10.14
C SER A 128 -2.94 -5.14 -9.07
N SER A 129 -3.55 -6.19 -8.50
CA SER A 129 -4.44 -6.11 -7.35
C SER A 129 -4.48 -7.43 -6.59
N TYR A 130 -5.04 -7.41 -5.38
CA TYR A 130 -5.18 -8.59 -4.52
C TYR A 130 -6.46 -8.49 -3.68
N THR A 131 -6.90 -9.61 -3.10
CA THR A 131 -7.95 -9.61 -2.06
C THR A 131 -7.78 -10.79 -1.10
N TRP A 132 -8.23 -10.64 0.13
CA TRP A 132 -8.31 -11.72 1.11
C TRP A 132 -9.71 -12.35 1.09
N VAL A 133 -9.77 -13.65 0.86
CA VAL A 133 -11.01 -14.44 0.88
C VAL A 133 -11.41 -14.82 2.30
N ASP A 134 -10.39 -15.15 3.11
CA ASP A 134 -10.45 -15.46 4.53
C ASP A 134 -9.04 -15.23 5.13
N ASP A 135 -8.89 -15.37 6.45
CA ASP A 135 -7.63 -15.12 7.17
C ASP A 135 -6.41 -15.91 6.64
N ASN A 136 -6.62 -17.00 5.89
CA ASN A 136 -5.58 -17.89 5.39
C ASN A 136 -5.53 -17.96 3.85
N THR A 137 -6.39 -17.24 3.12
CA THR A 137 -6.53 -17.37 1.66
C THR A 137 -6.43 -16.02 0.96
N LEU A 138 -5.31 -15.79 0.29
CA LEU A 138 -5.01 -14.60 -0.50
C LEU A 138 -5.18 -14.90 -2.00
N VAL A 139 -5.85 -14.02 -2.73
CA VAL A 139 -5.95 -14.09 -4.20
C VAL A 139 -5.20 -12.90 -4.80
N LEU A 140 -4.30 -13.18 -5.74
CA LEU A 140 -3.48 -12.22 -6.48
C LEU A 140 -3.94 -12.17 -7.93
N ILE A 141 -4.28 -10.99 -8.46
CA ILE A 141 -4.70 -10.82 -9.86
C ILE A 141 -3.75 -9.86 -10.60
N GLY A 142 -3.42 -10.19 -11.85
CA GLY A 142 -2.64 -9.35 -12.75
C GLY A 142 -2.73 -9.84 -14.19
N VAL A 143 -1.76 -9.48 -15.02
CA VAL A 143 -1.72 -9.88 -16.44
C VAL A 143 -0.46 -10.67 -16.81
N ASN A 144 -0.51 -11.37 -17.94
CA ASN A 144 0.67 -11.99 -18.57
C ASN A 144 1.61 -10.92 -19.17
N GLY A 145 2.80 -11.33 -19.61
CA GLY A 145 3.80 -10.43 -20.18
C GLY A 145 3.37 -9.70 -21.46
N ASP A 146 2.44 -10.27 -22.23
CA ASP A 146 1.86 -9.64 -23.43
C ASP A 146 0.65 -8.74 -23.11
N SER A 147 0.28 -8.62 -21.82
CA SER A 147 -0.89 -7.92 -21.32
C SER A 147 -2.21 -8.29 -22.01
N ASN A 148 -2.39 -9.53 -22.46
CA ASN A 148 -3.57 -9.98 -23.22
C ASN A 148 -4.38 -11.11 -22.55
N LYS A 149 -3.97 -11.53 -21.35
CA LYS A 149 -4.66 -12.50 -20.48
C LYS A 149 -4.64 -12.00 -19.03
N ILE A 150 -5.75 -12.22 -18.31
CA ILE A 150 -5.79 -12.05 -16.86
C ILE A 150 -5.30 -13.34 -16.19
N LEU A 151 -4.33 -13.23 -15.29
CA LEU A 151 -3.77 -14.34 -14.52
C LEU A 151 -4.15 -14.20 -13.05
N TYR A 152 -4.42 -15.33 -12.39
CA TYR A 152 -4.60 -15.41 -10.94
C TYR A 152 -3.60 -16.36 -10.27
N SER A 153 -3.29 -16.08 -9.01
CA SER A 153 -2.67 -17.00 -8.07
C SER A 153 -3.46 -17.00 -6.76
N VAL A 154 -3.96 -18.16 -6.32
CA VAL A 154 -4.53 -18.36 -4.98
C VAL A 154 -3.44 -18.90 -4.07
N VAL A 155 -3.14 -18.19 -2.99
CA VAL A 155 -2.07 -18.50 -2.04
C VAL A 155 -2.66 -18.84 -0.68
N ASN A 156 -2.34 -20.03 -0.15
CA ASN A 156 -2.60 -20.33 1.26
C ASN A 156 -1.52 -19.66 2.13
N ALA A 157 -1.91 -18.65 2.91
CA ALA A 157 -1.01 -17.80 3.69
C ALA A 157 -0.31 -18.49 4.88
N THR A 158 -0.79 -19.68 5.28
CA THR A 158 -0.15 -20.54 6.29
C THR A 158 1.04 -21.32 5.70
N THR A 159 0.83 -21.97 4.54
CA THR A 159 1.79 -22.92 3.95
C THR A 159 2.59 -22.38 2.77
N LEU A 160 2.15 -21.28 2.16
CA LEU A 160 2.59 -20.79 0.84
C LEU A 160 2.44 -21.82 -0.30
N ALA A 161 1.44 -22.71 -0.21
CA ALA A 161 0.96 -23.43 -1.38
C ALA A 161 0.24 -22.45 -2.33
N ILE A 162 0.52 -22.56 -3.64
CA ILE A 162 -0.01 -21.65 -4.67
C ILE A 162 -0.71 -22.44 -5.77
N THR A 163 -1.94 -22.06 -6.09
CA THR A 163 -2.72 -22.56 -7.22
C THR A 163 -2.86 -21.45 -8.26
N ASN A 164 -2.45 -21.73 -9.50
CA ASN A 164 -2.37 -20.74 -10.58
C ASN A 164 -3.45 -21.00 -11.65
N GLY A 165 -3.90 -19.95 -12.34
CA GLY A 165 -4.73 -20.09 -13.53
C GLY A 165 -5.03 -18.77 -14.25
N GLU A 166 -5.89 -18.83 -15.25
CA GLU A 166 -6.30 -17.68 -16.06
C GLU A 166 -7.77 -17.34 -15.79
N LEU A 167 -8.11 -16.04 -15.73
CA LEU A 167 -9.50 -15.58 -15.72
C LEU A 167 -9.93 -15.23 -17.15
N SER A 168 -11.01 -15.84 -17.63
CA SER A 168 -11.59 -15.54 -18.94
C SER A 168 -12.47 -14.29 -18.88
N VAL A 169 -12.27 -13.37 -19.81
CA VAL A 169 -13.09 -12.16 -20.02
C VAL A 169 -13.54 -12.09 -21.49
N PRO A 170 -14.52 -11.22 -21.85
CA PRO A 170 -14.91 -11.03 -23.24
C PRO A 170 -13.74 -10.61 -24.15
N ALA A 171 -13.89 -10.83 -25.45
CA ALA A 171 -12.86 -10.51 -26.43
C ALA A 171 -12.58 -9.00 -26.52
N SER A 172 -11.30 -8.63 -26.55
CA SER A 172 -10.85 -7.24 -26.58
C SER A 172 -11.37 -6.45 -27.80
N PRO A 173 -11.85 -5.20 -27.62
CA PRO A 173 -12.27 -4.35 -28.73
C PRO A 173 -11.17 -4.07 -29.76
N THR A 174 -11.56 -3.90 -31.02
CA THR A 174 -10.62 -3.56 -32.12
C THR A 174 -9.81 -2.30 -31.79
N GLY A 175 -8.48 -2.44 -31.82
CA GLY A 175 -7.53 -1.36 -31.47
C GLY A 175 -7.14 -1.28 -29.99
N PHE A 176 -7.78 -2.07 -29.12
CA PHE A 176 -7.50 -2.13 -27.68
C PHE A 176 -7.17 -3.57 -27.25
N PRO A 177 -6.12 -4.21 -27.81
CA PRO A 177 -5.86 -5.64 -27.61
C PRO A 177 -5.42 -6.01 -26.18
N TYR A 178 -4.92 -5.04 -25.42
CA TYR A 178 -4.35 -5.25 -24.10
C TYR A 178 -5.38 -5.09 -22.98
N LEU A 179 -5.03 -5.58 -21.80
CA LEU A 179 -5.79 -5.55 -20.56
C LEU A 179 -4.96 -4.86 -19.47
N SER A 180 -5.65 -4.15 -18.57
CA SER A 180 -5.11 -3.73 -17.28
C SER A 180 -6.10 -4.08 -16.16
N ILE A 181 -5.57 -4.37 -14.98
CA ILE A 181 -6.31 -4.71 -13.74
C ILE A 181 -6.02 -3.62 -12.72
N GLY A 182 -7.02 -3.24 -11.92
CA GLY A 182 -6.87 -2.17 -10.93
C GLY A 182 -7.57 -2.36 -9.60
N THR A 183 -8.49 -3.32 -9.49
CA THR A 183 -9.19 -3.67 -8.25
C THR A 183 -9.55 -5.15 -8.25
N THR A 184 -9.53 -5.78 -7.08
CA THR A 184 -10.07 -7.13 -6.86
C THR A 184 -10.69 -7.16 -5.47
N GLU A 185 -11.94 -7.61 -5.36
CA GLU A 185 -12.65 -7.75 -4.08
C GLU A 185 -13.30 -9.12 -3.97
N TYR A 186 -13.29 -9.71 -2.77
CA TYR A 186 -14.07 -10.91 -2.46
C TYR A 186 -15.29 -10.58 -1.60
N THR A 187 -16.47 -11.02 -2.03
CA THR A 187 -17.66 -11.06 -1.16
C THR A 187 -18.65 -12.13 -1.59
N LYS A 188 -19.32 -12.75 -0.61
CA LYS A 188 -20.39 -13.76 -0.79
C LYS A 188 -20.09 -14.87 -1.82
N GLY A 189 -18.87 -15.40 -1.83
CA GLY A 189 -18.49 -16.49 -2.76
C GLY A 189 -18.21 -16.02 -4.19
N LYS A 190 -17.98 -14.72 -4.40
CA LYS A 190 -17.63 -14.14 -5.71
C LYS A 190 -16.42 -13.22 -5.61
N LEU A 191 -15.63 -13.22 -6.68
CA LEU A 191 -14.59 -12.22 -6.93
C LEU A 191 -15.13 -11.16 -7.90
N PHE A 192 -14.88 -9.90 -7.58
CA PHE A 192 -15.20 -8.74 -8.39
C PHE A 192 -13.88 -8.10 -8.82
N VAL A 193 -13.50 -8.28 -10.09
CA VAL A 193 -12.22 -7.82 -10.64
C VAL A 193 -12.47 -6.63 -11.57
N GLY A 194 -12.00 -5.45 -11.19
CA GLY A 194 -12.00 -4.28 -12.06
C GLY A 194 -10.92 -4.39 -13.12
N PHE A 195 -11.30 -4.26 -14.39
CA PHE A 195 -10.41 -4.34 -15.54
C PHE A 195 -10.78 -3.33 -16.64
N MET A 196 -9.84 -3.06 -17.54
CA MET A 196 -10.04 -2.19 -18.70
C MET A 196 -9.28 -2.71 -19.92
N TYR A 197 -9.81 -2.47 -21.11
CA TYR A 197 -9.09 -2.72 -22.37
C TYR A 197 -8.24 -1.51 -22.75
N THR A 198 -7.02 -1.72 -23.19
CA THR A 198 -6.06 -0.66 -23.55
C THR A 198 -5.42 -0.91 -24.92
N GLY A 199 -5.08 0.18 -25.60
CA GLY A 199 -4.30 0.18 -26.84
C GLY A 199 -2.84 0.51 -26.55
N ASN A 200 -2.10 0.91 -27.58
CA ASN A 200 -0.78 1.50 -27.38
C ASN A 200 -0.90 2.74 -26.45
N TRP A 201 -0.09 2.79 -25.40
CA TRP A 201 -0.18 3.84 -24.38
C TRP A 201 -0.10 5.24 -25.00
N PRO A 202 -0.92 6.23 -24.55
CA PRO A 202 -1.85 6.20 -23.42
C PRO A 202 -3.31 5.85 -23.81
N ALA A 203 -3.55 5.07 -24.86
CA ALA A 203 -4.91 4.76 -25.32
C ALA A 203 -5.66 3.79 -24.37
N ALA A 204 -6.81 4.22 -23.86
CA ALA A 204 -7.75 3.40 -23.09
C ALA A 204 -9.11 3.29 -23.80
N TYR A 205 -9.75 2.13 -23.72
CA TYR A 205 -11.12 1.98 -24.19
C TYR A 205 -12.07 2.72 -23.24
N ARG A 206 -13.08 3.43 -23.77
CA ARG A 206 -14.00 4.21 -22.92
C ARG A 206 -15.06 3.31 -22.27
N GLN A 207 -14.64 2.55 -21.28
CA GLN A 207 -15.49 1.65 -20.53
C GLN A 207 -14.88 1.33 -19.16
N VAL A 208 -15.70 1.32 -18.12
CA VAL A 208 -15.40 0.63 -16.85
C VAL A 208 -15.91 -0.80 -16.97
N ASN A 209 -15.11 -1.81 -16.61
CA ASN A 209 -15.57 -3.20 -16.52
C ASN A 209 -15.24 -3.78 -15.14
N VAL A 210 -16.22 -4.45 -14.53
CA VAL A 210 -16.04 -5.30 -13.36
C VAL A 210 -16.46 -6.72 -13.73
N GLY A 211 -15.49 -7.62 -13.85
CA GLY A 211 -15.73 -9.05 -14.06
C GLY A 211 -16.17 -9.68 -12.75
N VAL A 212 -17.29 -10.39 -12.77
CA VAL A 212 -17.84 -11.11 -11.62
C VAL A 212 -17.59 -12.60 -11.84
N PHE A 213 -16.81 -13.21 -10.95
CA PHE A 213 -16.40 -14.61 -11.04
C PHE A 213 -16.91 -15.40 -9.84
N ASP A 214 -17.39 -16.62 -10.08
CA ASP A 214 -17.77 -17.56 -9.01
C ASP A 214 -16.51 -18.15 -8.34
N TYR A 215 -16.40 -18.03 -7.02
CA TYR A 215 -15.27 -18.53 -6.26
C TYR A 215 -15.69 -19.77 -5.44
N PRO A 216 -14.89 -20.85 -5.39
CA PRO A 216 -13.52 -21.02 -5.92
C PRO A 216 -13.44 -21.49 -7.38
N ALA A 217 -14.54 -21.52 -8.13
CA ALA A 217 -14.57 -22.06 -9.50
C ALA A 217 -13.75 -21.25 -10.52
N MET A 218 -13.51 -19.96 -10.25
CA MET A 218 -12.85 -18.98 -11.14
C MET A 218 -13.54 -18.79 -12.50
N THR A 219 -14.81 -19.18 -12.61
CA THR A 219 -15.63 -19.03 -13.81
C THR A 219 -16.32 -17.67 -13.84
N LEU A 220 -16.22 -16.96 -14.97
CA LEU A 220 -16.92 -15.69 -15.19
C LEU A 220 -18.44 -15.90 -15.16
N SER A 221 -19.13 -15.37 -14.15
CA SER A 221 -20.60 -15.31 -14.13
C SER A 221 -21.11 -14.28 -15.14
N LYS A 222 -20.46 -13.10 -15.17
CA LYS A 222 -20.80 -11.95 -16.04
C LYS A 222 -19.76 -10.84 -15.96
N VAL A 223 -19.89 -9.82 -16.80
CA VAL A 223 -19.24 -8.50 -16.63
C VAL A 223 -20.31 -7.45 -16.33
N VAL A 224 -20.04 -6.54 -15.40
CA VAL A 224 -20.77 -5.29 -15.18
C VAL A 224 -20.00 -4.16 -15.85
N GLN A 225 -20.66 -3.27 -16.60
CA GLN A 225 -20.00 -2.32 -17.49
C GLN A 225 -20.69 -0.95 -17.53
N ASP A 226 -19.91 0.12 -17.77
CA ASP A 226 -20.43 1.49 -17.90
C ASP A 226 -19.57 2.39 -18.82
N ASP A 227 -20.16 3.46 -19.37
CA ASP A 227 -19.58 4.37 -20.37
C ASP A 227 -19.19 5.78 -19.85
N LYS A 228 -19.50 6.14 -18.60
CA LYS A 228 -19.27 7.52 -18.11
C LYS A 228 -17.80 7.84 -17.86
N THR A 229 -16.97 6.82 -17.70
CA THR A 229 -15.51 6.97 -17.58
C THR A 229 -14.78 5.74 -18.13
N THR A 230 -13.48 5.65 -17.89
CA THR A 230 -12.63 4.48 -18.07
C THR A 230 -11.78 4.27 -16.82
N GLY A 231 -11.08 3.15 -16.74
CA GLY A 231 -10.26 2.77 -15.59
C GLY A 231 -10.66 1.43 -15.01
N ALA A 232 -9.66 0.68 -14.55
CA ALA A 232 -9.82 -0.57 -13.80
C ALA A 232 -9.88 -0.34 -12.27
N GLY A 233 -9.74 0.92 -11.84
CA GLY A 233 -9.42 1.33 -10.49
C GLY A 233 -7.99 1.85 -10.41
N GLY A 234 -7.23 1.44 -9.39
CA GLY A 234 -5.80 1.75 -9.28
C GLY A 234 -5.00 1.18 -10.46
N ILE A 235 -3.72 1.55 -10.55
CA ILE A 235 -2.81 1.07 -11.61
C ILE A 235 -1.84 -0.03 -11.15
N SER A 236 -1.88 -0.38 -9.86
CA SER A 236 -0.96 -1.29 -9.19
C SER A 236 -1.50 -1.67 -7.81
N MET A 237 -0.82 -2.59 -7.11
CA MET A 237 -1.11 -2.95 -5.71
C MET A 237 -0.70 -1.86 -4.68
N TRP A 238 -0.32 -0.65 -5.14
CA TRP A 238 0.24 0.38 -4.27
C TRP A 238 -0.82 1.25 -3.58
N GLU A 239 -2.09 1.15 -3.98
CA GLU A 239 -3.20 1.90 -3.39
C GLU A 239 -4.54 1.13 -3.57
N PRO A 240 -5.50 1.24 -2.63
CA PRO A 240 -6.84 0.73 -2.84
C PRO A 240 -7.70 1.72 -3.63
N ALA A 241 -8.38 1.23 -4.66
CA ALA A 241 -9.49 1.93 -5.33
C ALA A 241 -10.84 1.21 -5.15
N SER A 242 -10.89 0.18 -4.29
CA SER A 242 -12.09 -0.57 -3.93
C SER A 242 -12.03 -1.02 -2.47
N PHE A 243 -13.19 -1.47 -1.98
CA PHE A 243 -13.31 -2.25 -0.76
C PHE A 243 -14.69 -2.89 -0.65
N VAL A 244 -14.84 -3.87 0.24
CA VAL A 244 -16.12 -4.33 0.77
C VAL A 244 -16.34 -3.75 2.17
N THR A 245 -17.53 -3.22 2.42
CA THR A 245 -17.95 -2.69 3.74
C THR A 245 -18.44 -3.79 4.67
N SER A 246 -18.60 -3.49 5.97
CA SER A 246 -19.20 -4.41 6.95
C SER A 246 -20.67 -4.75 6.67
N SER A 247 -21.41 -3.92 5.91
CA SER A 247 -22.73 -4.29 5.38
C SER A 247 -22.68 -5.28 4.22
N GLY A 248 -21.49 -5.56 3.68
CA GLY A 248 -21.24 -6.39 2.51
C GLY A 248 -21.40 -5.67 1.17
N ASP A 249 -21.66 -4.35 1.17
CA ASP A 249 -21.70 -3.54 -0.05
C ASP A 249 -20.27 -3.26 -0.52
N LEU A 250 -20.03 -3.44 -1.82
CA LEU A 250 -18.77 -3.19 -2.49
C LEU A 250 -18.77 -1.79 -3.09
N TYR A 251 -17.67 -1.07 -2.92
CA TYR A 251 -17.44 0.23 -3.56
C TYR A 251 -16.23 0.14 -4.49
N HIS A 252 -16.33 0.75 -5.67
CA HIS A 252 -15.30 0.71 -6.71
C HIS A 252 -15.17 2.10 -7.33
N LEU A 253 -14.01 2.72 -7.14
CA LEU A 253 -13.60 3.96 -7.79
C LEU A 253 -12.97 3.62 -9.12
N ALA A 254 -13.59 3.99 -10.24
CA ALA A 254 -12.95 3.95 -11.54
C ALA A 254 -12.26 5.29 -11.83
N THR A 255 -10.95 5.26 -12.09
CA THR A 255 -10.15 6.44 -12.46
C THR A 255 -9.46 6.24 -13.82
N PRO A 256 -9.49 7.23 -14.74
CA PRO A 256 -8.81 7.12 -16.03
C PRO A 256 -7.29 6.99 -15.97
N GLY A 257 -6.66 7.24 -14.81
CA GLY A 257 -5.20 7.22 -14.64
C GLY A 257 -4.50 8.07 -15.70
N SER A 258 -3.43 7.54 -16.31
CA SER A 258 -2.66 8.26 -17.36
C SER A 258 -3.49 8.70 -18.59
N SER A 259 -4.63 8.06 -18.88
CA SER A 259 -5.54 8.48 -19.97
C SER A 259 -6.35 9.75 -19.66
N ARG A 260 -6.30 10.28 -18.41
CA ARG A 260 -6.94 11.55 -18.02
C ARG A 260 -6.56 12.72 -18.93
N SER A 261 -5.30 12.75 -19.36
CA SER A 261 -4.73 13.80 -20.23
C SER A 261 -5.34 13.84 -21.64
N SER A 262 -5.63 12.66 -22.22
CA SER A 262 -6.15 12.52 -23.59
C SER A 262 -7.67 12.47 -23.64
N MET A 263 -8.33 11.88 -22.63
CA MET A 263 -9.78 11.62 -22.63
C MET A 263 -10.60 12.61 -21.80
N LYS A 264 -10.00 13.27 -20.80
CA LYS A 264 -10.65 14.22 -19.87
C LYS A 264 -11.93 13.68 -19.22
N LEU A 265 -11.91 12.39 -18.87
CA LEU A 265 -13.02 11.70 -18.19
C LEU A 265 -12.91 11.89 -16.65
N PRO A 266 -14.03 11.84 -15.91
CA PRO A 266 -14.03 11.99 -14.46
C PRO A 266 -13.62 10.71 -13.72
N SER A 267 -13.14 10.82 -12.49
CA SER A 267 -13.10 9.69 -11.56
C SER A 267 -14.53 9.45 -11.02
N VAL A 268 -15.03 8.22 -11.16
CA VAL A 268 -16.42 7.85 -10.82
C VAL A 268 -16.46 6.74 -9.79
N LEU A 269 -17.13 6.99 -8.67
CA LEU A 269 -17.38 6.00 -7.63
C LEU A 269 -18.70 5.24 -7.91
N TYR A 270 -18.61 3.93 -7.98
CA TYR A 270 -19.72 2.98 -8.14
C TYR A 270 -19.94 2.19 -6.84
N ARG A 271 -21.17 1.70 -6.65
CA ARG A 271 -21.53 0.72 -5.61
C ARG A 271 -22.10 -0.55 -6.25
N ILE A 272 -21.77 -1.70 -5.69
CA ILE A 272 -22.51 -2.97 -5.88
C ILE A 272 -23.08 -3.35 -4.51
N LYS A 273 -24.38 -3.61 -4.43
CA LYS A 273 -25.07 -3.89 -3.16
C LYS A 273 -24.76 -5.30 -2.67
N ASN A 274 -24.75 -5.52 -1.36
CA ASN A 274 -24.51 -6.83 -0.75
C ASN A 274 -25.40 -7.92 -1.39
N GLY A 275 -24.77 -8.98 -1.91
CA GLY A 275 -25.45 -10.11 -2.56
C GLY A 275 -25.97 -9.84 -3.97
N THR A 276 -25.77 -8.64 -4.55
CA THR A 276 -26.07 -8.36 -5.95
C THR A 276 -24.81 -8.46 -6.83
N THR A 277 -25.01 -8.40 -8.15
CA THR A 277 -23.91 -8.42 -9.14
C THR A 277 -24.12 -7.35 -10.22
N GLU A 278 -24.74 -6.23 -9.83
CA GLU A 278 -25.03 -5.07 -10.68
C GLU A 278 -24.50 -3.81 -10.03
N PHE A 279 -24.07 -2.83 -10.84
CA PHE A 279 -23.89 -1.46 -10.36
C PHE A 279 -25.25 -0.92 -9.89
N ASP A 280 -25.26 -0.33 -8.69
CA ASP A 280 -26.42 0.30 -8.12
C ASP A 280 -26.82 1.53 -8.95
N ALA A 281 -27.88 1.41 -9.75
CA ALA A 281 -28.35 2.51 -10.60
C ALA A 281 -28.74 3.79 -9.82
N SER A 282 -28.92 3.68 -8.49
CA SER A 282 -29.15 4.82 -7.59
C SER A 282 -27.88 5.44 -6.99
N PHE A 283 -26.69 4.83 -7.20
CA PHE A 283 -25.43 5.26 -6.60
C PHE A 283 -24.28 5.19 -7.60
N LYS A 284 -23.98 6.35 -8.19
CA LYS A 284 -22.91 6.52 -9.16
C LYS A 284 -22.49 7.98 -9.18
N ILE A 285 -21.28 8.24 -8.68
CA ILE A 285 -20.89 9.57 -8.22
C ILE A 285 -19.69 10.06 -9.00
N ASN A 286 -19.81 11.19 -9.70
CA ASN A 286 -18.67 11.91 -10.25
C ASN A 286 -17.96 12.65 -9.12
N LEU A 287 -16.89 12.08 -8.57
CA LEU A 287 -16.11 12.72 -7.52
C LEU A 287 -15.25 13.86 -8.06
N SER A 288 -14.92 13.85 -9.36
CA SER A 288 -14.16 14.93 -9.99
C SER A 288 -14.93 16.25 -10.07
N ASP A 289 -16.25 16.22 -10.28
CA ASP A 289 -17.09 17.43 -10.19
C ASP A 289 -17.13 17.97 -8.75
N ALA A 290 -17.17 17.08 -7.76
CA ALA A 290 -17.29 17.44 -6.34
C ALA A 290 -15.98 17.98 -5.73
N LEU A 291 -14.83 17.44 -6.13
CA LEU A 291 -13.51 17.85 -5.63
C LEU A 291 -12.82 18.88 -6.53
N GLY A 292 -13.21 18.94 -7.81
CA GLY A 292 -12.62 19.80 -8.83
C GLY A 292 -11.42 19.21 -9.57
N GLY A 293 -11.14 17.90 -9.42
CA GLY A 293 -9.93 17.25 -9.95
C GLY A 293 -9.98 15.73 -9.99
N SER A 294 -8.90 15.08 -10.39
CA SER A 294 -8.82 13.61 -10.52
C SER A 294 -8.75 12.94 -9.14
N VAL A 295 -9.39 11.78 -8.97
CA VAL A 295 -9.32 10.96 -7.74
C VAL A 295 -8.67 9.61 -8.08
N PHE A 296 -7.80 9.10 -7.20
CA PHE A 296 -6.94 7.94 -7.48
C PHE A 296 -7.22 6.78 -6.52
N ALA A 297 -7.10 7.03 -5.22
CA ALA A 297 -7.30 6.05 -4.16
C ALA A 297 -8.48 6.38 -3.23
N MET A 298 -8.98 5.35 -2.55
CA MET A 298 -10.09 5.41 -1.62
C MET A 298 -10.01 4.33 -0.52
N TRP A 299 -10.03 4.73 0.74
CA TRP A 299 -9.94 3.86 1.92
C TRP A 299 -11.23 3.90 2.77
N ASN A 300 -11.84 2.75 3.03
CA ASN A 300 -12.97 2.62 3.95
C ASN A 300 -12.53 2.87 5.40
N ILE A 301 -13.13 3.85 6.08
CA ILE A 301 -12.80 4.17 7.48
C ILE A 301 -13.79 3.58 8.49
N GLY A 302 -14.76 2.80 8.01
CA GLY A 302 -15.95 2.42 8.79
C GLY A 302 -17.00 3.54 8.80
N ASN A 303 -17.97 3.43 9.71
CA ASN A 303 -19.02 4.44 9.97
C ASN A 303 -19.87 4.91 8.75
N GLY A 304 -19.73 4.28 7.59
CA GLY A 304 -20.37 4.70 6.35
C GLY A 304 -19.62 5.80 5.60
N GLU A 305 -18.31 5.96 5.84
CA GLU A 305 -17.45 6.96 5.19
C GLU A 305 -16.16 6.33 4.62
N ALA A 306 -15.50 7.07 3.74
CA ALA A 306 -14.18 6.74 3.20
C ALA A 306 -13.31 7.99 3.04
N VAL A 307 -11.99 7.84 3.19
CA VAL A 307 -11.01 8.84 2.73
C VAL A 307 -10.79 8.64 1.24
N VAL A 308 -10.68 9.72 0.47
CA VAL A 308 -10.24 9.72 -0.93
C VAL A 308 -9.02 10.62 -1.12
N LYS A 309 -8.10 10.23 -2.00
CA LYS A 309 -6.93 11.04 -2.42
C LYS A 309 -7.14 11.61 -3.83
N TYR A 310 -6.96 12.92 -3.97
CA TYR A 310 -7.29 13.65 -5.20
C TYR A 310 -6.24 14.70 -5.57
N GLU A 311 -6.02 14.89 -6.87
CA GLU A 311 -5.21 15.98 -7.44
C GLU A 311 -6.04 17.27 -7.42
N ASP A 312 -5.58 18.34 -6.76
CA ASP A 312 -6.20 19.67 -6.92
C ASP A 312 -5.53 20.43 -8.07
N PRO A 313 -6.19 20.57 -9.25
CA PRO A 313 -5.56 21.17 -10.41
C PRO A 313 -5.32 22.67 -10.26
N LYS A 314 -5.84 23.34 -9.21
CA LYS A 314 -5.51 24.74 -8.92
C LYS A 314 -4.09 24.87 -8.36
N ILE A 315 -3.65 23.89 -7.56
CA ILE A 315 -2.30 23.80 -7.01
C ILE A 315 -1.32 23.38 -8.12
N ALA A 316 -1.71 22.41 -8.95
CA ALA A 316 -0.94 22.02 -10.13
C ALA A 316 -0.78 23.20 -11.14
N ALA A 317 -1.82 24.02 -11.32
CA ALA A 317 -1.79 25.16 -12.23
C ALA A 317 -1.09 26.41 -11.67
N SER A 318 -0.89 26.54 -10.35
CA SER A 318 -0.27 27.73 -9.74
C SER A 318 1.26 27.80 -9.90
N GLY A 319 1.83 26.99 -10.81
CA GLY A 319 3.27 27.00 -11.11
C GLY A 319 4.13 26.43 -9.98
N SER A 320 3.57 25.54 -9.16
CA SER A 320 4.38 24.79 -8.19
C SER A 320 5.48 24.02 -8.93
N LYS A 321 6.68 24.01 -8.35
CA LYS A 321 7.81 23.20 -8.84
C LYS A 321 7.76 21.76 -8.31
N SER A 322 6.85 21.48 -7.39
CA SER A 322 6.77 20.23 -6.65
C SER A 322 5.56 19.41 -7.07
N SER A 323 5.63 18.10 -6.83
CA SER A 323 4.51 17.18 -7.05
C SER A 323 3.49 17.19 -5.91
N HIS A 324 3.62 18.14 -4.96
CA HIS A 324 2.76 18.35 -3.80
C HIS A 324 1.39 18.92 -4.21
N ILE A 325 0.60 18.10 -4.91
CA ILE A 325 -0.71 18.46 -5.48
C ILE A 325 -1.84 17.52 -5.03
N TYR A 326 -1.53 16.49 -4.22
CA TYR A 326 -2.49 15.46 -3.82
C TYR A 326 -3.08 15.74 -2.44
N GLY A 327 -4.34 16.14 -2.39
CA GLY A 327 -5.08 16.39 -1.16
C GLY A 327 -5.96 15.21 -0.76
N PHE A 328 -6.46 15.25 0.48
CA PHE A 328 -7.38 14.23 1.01
C PHE A 328 -8.77 14.82 1.27
N ALA A 329 -9.81 13.99 1.15
CA ALA A 329 -11.19 14.36 1.46
C ALA A 329 -11.98 13.15 2.00
N ILE A 330 -13.13 13.41 2.62
CA ILE A 330 -14.05 12.40 3.14
C ILE A 330 -15.28 12.31 2.23
N VAL A 331 -15.68 11.08 1.90
CA VAL A 331 -16.88 10.76 1.13
C VAL A 331 -17.83 9.93 1.99
N ASN A 332 -19.08 10.37 2.11
CA ASN A 332 -20.14 9.59 2.74
C ASN A 332 -20.65 8.51 1.77
N LEU A 333 -20.50 7.25 2.12
CA LEU A 333 -20.81 6.10 1.27
C LEU A 333 -22.31 5.83 1.09
N SER A 334 -23.17 6.38 1.95
CA SER A 334 -24.63 6.24 1.79
C SER A 334 -25.18 7.16 0.68
N THR A 335 -24.65 8.39 0.58
CA THR A 335 -25.12 9.46 -0.31
C THR A 335 -24.20 9.76 -1.49
N GLY A 336 -22.91 9.45 -1.37
CA GLY A 336 -21.87 9.83 -2.31
C GLY A 336 -21.32 11.24 -2.11
N ALA A 337 -21.85 12.01 -1.14
CA ALA A 337 -21.42 13.38 -0.93
C ALA A 337 -19.99 13.45 -0.35
N VAL A 338 -19.17 14.37 -0.89
CA VAL A 338 -17.94 14.81 -0.23
C VAL A 338 -18.35 15.64 0.99
N THR A 339 -18.07 15.16 2.20
CA THR A 339 -18.49 15.79 3.46
C THR A 339 -17.47 16.80 4.00
N LYS A 340 -16.17 16.52 3.82
CA LYS A 340 -15.06 17.40 4.24
C LYS A 340 -13.88 17.28 3.27
N LYS A 341 -13.28 18.38 2.83
CA LYS A 341 -11.88 18.39 2.34
C LYS A 341 -10.95 18.50 3.56
N LEU A 342 -9.95 17.64 3.68
CA LEU A 342 -9.04 17.61 4.83
C LEU A 342 -7.94 18.67 4.71
N SER A 343 -8.33 19.94 4.59
CA SER A 343 -7.42 21.10 4.39
C SER A 343 -6.45 21.38 5.55
N ASP A 344 -6.63 20.68 6.67
CA ASP A 344 -5.70 20.67 7.80
C ASP A 344 -4.42 19.87 7.49
N ILE A 345 -4.51 18.92 6.56
CA ILE A 345 -3.38 18.13 6.04
C ILE A 345 -2.74 18.89 4.86
N PRO A 346 -1.41 18.98 4.77
CA PRO A 346 -0.69 19.45 3.59
C PRO A 346 -1.07 18.68 2.31
N TYR A 347 -0.69 19.21 1.15
CA TYR A 347 -0.74 18.44 -0.09
C TYR A 347 0.45 17.47 -0.14
N ASP A 348 0.17 16.20 -0.41
CA ASP A 348 1.16 15.13 -0.54
C ASP A 348 1.81 15.11 -1.93
N ASN A 349 3.02 14.57 -2.01
CA ASN A 349 3.89 14.62 -3.18
C ASN A 349 3.71 13.48 -4.20
N SER A 350 2.89 12.47 -3.89
CA SER A 350 2.83 11.21 -4.63
C SER A 350 1.41 10.83 -5.04
N GLU A 351 1.25 10.41 -6.31
CA GLU A 351 -0.05 9.98 -6.86
C GLU A 351 -0.52 8.68 -6.15
N THR A 352 0.25 7.59 -6.28
CA THR A 352 -0.25 6.22 -6.08
C THR A 352 0.47 5.44 -4.97
N LEU A 353 0.08 5.66 -3.71
CA LEU A 353 0.72 5.07 -2.52
C LEU A 353 -0.27 4.80 -1.37
N GLU A 354 0.00 3.74 -0.59
CA GLU A 354 -0.77 3.19 0.54
C GLU A 354 -0.63 4.10 1.78
N SER A 355 -1.11 5.32 1.59
CA SER A 355 -0.86 6.49 2.44
C SER A 355 -1.87 6.62 3.59
N VAL A 356 -2.78 5.67 3.77
CA VAL A 356 -3.75 5.67 4.87
C VAL A 356 -3.86 4.28 5.49
N THR A 357 -3.71 4.20 6.82
CA THR A 357 -4.07 3.01 7.59
C THR A 357 -5.22 3.29 8.55
N ILE A 358 -5.99 2.26 8.91
CA ILE A 358 -7.22 2.39 9.70
C ILE A 358 -7.03 1.62 11.01
N ASP A 359 -7.22 2.30 12.14
CA ASP A 359 -7.24 1.66 13.46
C ASP A 359 -8.27 2.34 14.38
N ASN A 360 -8.91 1.53 15.24
CA ASN A 360 -9.91 1.96 16.24
C ASN A 360 -11.00 2.92 15.70
N GLY A 361 -11.40 2.74 14.42
CA GLY A 361 -12.42 3.55 13.75
C GLY A 361 -11.95 4.93 13.27
N LYS A 362 -10.64 5.18 13.27
CA LYS A 362 -9.99 6.40 12.77
C LYS A 362 -9.08 6.11 11.58
N ALA A 363 -8.81 7.12 10.78
CA ALA A 363 -7.83 7.06 9.70
C ALA A 363 -6.52 7.77 10.08
N TYR A 364 -5.40 7.15 9.75
CA TYR A 364 -4.06 7.68 9.96
C TYR A 364 -3.38 7.88 8.61
N ILE A 365 -3.17 9.14 8.24
CA ILE A 365 -2.87 9.59 6.89
C ILE A 365 -1.44 10.13 6.81
N LEU A 366 -0.61 9.52 5.96
CA LEU A 366 0.69 10.05 5.56
C LEU A 366 0.50 11.17 4.54
N SER A 367 1.28 12.24 4.71
CA SER A 367 1.42 13.29 3.70
C SER A 367 2.82 13.88 3.83
N ASN A 368 3.66 13.75 2.81
CA ASN A 368 4.89 14.52 2.73
C ASN A 368 4.55 15.95 2.33
N ALA A 369 4.81 16.91 3.21
CA ALA A 369 4.55 18.32 2.99
C ALA A 369 5.66 18.97 2.15
N GLU A 370 5.33 20.04 1.43
CA GLU A 370 6.33 20.83 0.68
C GLU A 370 7.21 21.65 1.65
N THR A 371 6.62 22.11 2.75
CA THR A 371 7.30 22.90 3.79
C THR A 371 6.73 22.58 5.18
N GLY A 372 7.54 22.81 6.23
CA GLY A 372 7.13 22.63 7.62
C GLY A 372 7.61 21.31 8.22
N LYS A 373 6.71 20.64 8.96
CA LYS A 373 6.94 19.32 9.57
C LYS A 373 6.00 18.31 8.92
N ASP A 374 6.53 17.11 8.72
CA ASP A 374 5.78 15.95 8.28
C ASP A 374 5.18 15.21 9.49
N TYR A 375 3.98 14.65 9.31
CA TYR A 375 3.29 13.87 10.34
C TYR A 375 2.53 12.70 9.73
N VAL A 376 2.25 11.70 10.55
CA VAL A 376 1.05 10.87 10.40
C VAL A 376 -0.13 11.68 10.98
N TRP A 377 -1.11 12.00 10.15
CA TRP A 377 -2.28 12.80 10.53
C TRP A 377 -3.43 11.90 10.95
N GLU A 378 -3.99 12.11 12.13
CA GLU A 378 -5.22 11.44 12.55
C GLU A 378 -6.44 12.19 11.98
N TYR A 379 -7.39 11.45 11.40
CA TYR A 379 -8.76 11.89 11.18
C TYR A 379 -9.73 11.02 12.00
N ASP A 380 -10.58 11.69 12.79
CA ASP A 380 -11.58 11.08 13.65
C ASP A 380 -13.00 11.33 13.11
N PRO A 381 -13.68 10.30 12.54
CA PRO A 381 -15.04 10.44 12.02
C PRO A 381 -16.07 10.84 13.09
N ALA A 382 -15.85 10.47 14.36
CA ALA A 382 -16.81 10.76 15.42
C ALA A 382 -16.83 12.26 15.83
N THR A 383 -15.75 13.00 15.53
CA THR A 383 -15.66 14.44 15.80
C THR A 383 -15.46 15.31 14.55
N GLY A 384 -15.21 14.70 13.38
CA GLY A 384 -14.89 15.39 12.13
C GLY A 384 -13.53 16.12 12.13
N LYS A 385 -12.72 15.91 13.18
CA LYS A 385 -11.46 16.61 13.40
C LYS A 385 -10.31 15.92 12.68
N THR A 386 -9.30 16.74 12.39
CA THR A 386 -8.01 16.31 11.85
C THR A 386 -6.93 16.89 12.73
N THR A 387 -5.94 16.09 13.11
CA THR A 387 -4.88 16.48 14.06
C THR A 387 -3.53 15.88 13.68
N PRO A 388 -2.42 16.62 13.81
CA PRO A 388 -1.08 16.05 13.63
C PRO A 388 -0.81 15.04 14.75
N GLY A 389 -0.33 13.85 14.39
CA GLY A 389 0.00 12.77 15.31
C GLY A 389 1.50 12.58 15.47
N LEU A 390 2.00 11.39 15.11
CA LEU A 390 3.42 11.06 15.08
C LEU A 390 4.17 11.99 14.10
N GLU A 391 5.17 12.72 14.59
CA GLU A 391 6.06 13.53 13.76
C GLU A 391 7.05 12.63 13.01
N LEU A 392 7.23 12.89 11.71
CA LEU A 392 8.23 12.21 10.89
C LEU A 392 9.40 13.17 10.68
N GLN A 393 10.55 12.84 11.28
CA GLN A 393 11.76 13.64 11.16
C GLN A 393 12.39 13.40 9.78
N GLY A 394 12.56 14.48 9.02
CA GLY A 394 13.05 14.46 7.64
C GLY A 394 14.44 13.83 7.45
N GLY A 395 14.72 13.45 6.21
CA GLY A 395 15.88 12.64 5.82
C GLY A 395 15.58 11.67 4.67
N TYR A 396 14.29 11.53 4.32
CA TYR A 396 13.74 10.81 3.17
C TYR A 396 13.24 11.79 2.09
N ASN A 397 12.86 11.25 0.93
CA ASN A 397 12.25 11.96 -0.19
C ASN A 397 10.77 11.60 -0.42
N TYR A 398 10.34 10.42 0.04
CA TYR A 398 8.96 9.94 -0.09
C TYR A 398 8.53 9.15 1.15
N MET A 399 7.27 9.29 1.54
CA MET A 399 6.59 8.36 2.45
C MET A 399 5.88 7.32 1.60
N LEU A 400 6.26 6.05 1.74
CA LEU A 400 5.79 5.00 0.83
C LEU A 400 4.47 4.37 1.28
N ARG A 401 4.34 4.08 2.57
CA ARG A 401 3.13 3.48 3.17
C ARG A 401 3.16 3.51 4.70
N VAL A 402 1.98 3.45 5.32
CA VAL A 402 1.82 3.21 6.76
C VAL A 402 0.96 1.97 6.98
N ASP A 403 1.39 1.10 7.88
CA ASP A 403 0.76 -0.20 8.13
C ASP A 403 0.45 -0.39 9.60
N LYS A 404 -0.73 -0.91 9.91
CA LYS A 404 -1.01 -1.60 11.18
C LYS A 404 -0.51 -3.05 11.06
N LEU A 405 0.33 -3.48 12.00
CA LEU A 405 0.98 -4.80 11.95
C LEU A 405 0.21 -5.86 12.75
N LYS A 406 -0.38 -5.47 13.87
CA LYS A 406 -1.20 -6.31 14.74
C LYS A 406 -2.69 -6.04 14.48
N ASN A 407 -3.55 -7.01 14.78
CA ASN A 407 -5.01 -6.83 14.70
C ASN A 407 -5.55 -6.23 15.99
#